data_AF-A0A965MMK4-F1
#
_entry.id   AF-A0A965MMK4-F1
#
_cell.length_a   1.000
_cell.length_b   1.000
_cell.length_c   1.000
_cell.angle_alpha   90.00
_cell.angle_beta   90.00
_cell.angle_gamma   90.00
#
_symmetry.space_group_name_H-M   'P 1'
#
loop_
_entity.id
_entity.type
_entity.pdbx_description
1 polymer ?
#
loop_
_entity_poly.entity_id
_entity_poly.type
_entity_poly.pdbx_seq_one_letter_code
_entity_poly.pdbx_strand_id
1 'polypeptide(L)' 'MEPNTTKVMAETIPQRVYVLNGITYVPHYTKPGLFVGPGFGRQHHNVHLTSTLMALGATAEMQPLWPRPGVRL' A
#
# COMPACT_ATOMS: atom_id res chain seq x y z
N MET A 1 34.37 -13.43 5.34
CA MET A 1 33.37 -13.31 4.25
C MET A 1 32.32 -12.33 4.74
N GLU A 2 32.31 -11.11 4.23
CA GLU A 2 31.28 -10.13 4.61
C GLU A 2 29.95 -10.48 3.91
N PRO A 3 28.80 -10.36 4.59
CA PRO A 3 27.51 -10.65 3.97
C PRO A 3 27.18 -9.56 2.94
N ASN A 4 27.08 -9.96 1.67
CA ASN A 4 26.63 -9.11 0.57
C ASN A 4 25.18 -8.67 0.82
N THR A 5 25.00 -7.49 1.40
CA THR A 5 23.69 -6.90 1.66
C THR A 5 23.18 -6.24 0.38
N THR A 6 22.46 -6.97 -0.44
CA THR A 6 21.75 -6.39 -1.58
C THR A 6 20.66 -5.45 -1.07
N LYS A 7 20.84 -4.14 -1.27
CA LYS A 7 19.85 -3.13 -0.93
C LYS A 7 18.61 -3.28 -1.82
N VAL A 8 17.56 -3.91 -1.31
CA VAL A 8 16.27 -3.99 -2.01
C VAL A 8 15.65 -2.60 -2.06
N MET A 9 15.58 -2.01 -3.25
CA MET A 9 14.94 -0.72 -3.44
C MET A 9 13.41 -0.88 -3.35
N ALA A 10 12.74 0.10 -2.74
CA ALA A 10 11.28 0.11 -2.71
C ALA A 10 10.69 0.14 -4.13
N GLU A 11 9.65 -0.66 -4.37
CA GLU A 11 8.96 -0.73 -5.65
C GLU A 11 8.40 0.64 -6.04
N THR A 12 8.71 1.05 -7.28
CA THR A 12 8.22 2.30 -7.87
C THR A 12 7.05 2.10 -8.82
N ILE A 13 6.67 0.84 -9.06
CA ILE A 13 5.55 0.50 -9.93
C ILE A 13 4.25 0.88 -9.21
N PRO A 14 3.28 1.54 -9.89
CA PRO A 14 1.98 1.78 -9.32
C PRO A 14 1.36 0.47 -8.82
N GLN A 15 0.91 0.47 -7.57
CA GLN A 15 0.22 -0.66 -6.97
C GLN A 15 -1.27 -0.36 -6.86
N ARG A 16 -2.09 -1.42 -6.81
CA ARG A 16 -3.51 -1.28 -6.57
C ARG A 16 -3.73 -0.78 -5.14
N VAL A 17 -4.49 0.30 -4.99
CA VAL A 17 -4.96 0.84 -3.72
C VAL A 17 -6.48 0.94 -3.74
N TYR A 18 -7.08 1.13 -2.57
CA TYR A 18 -8.52 1.34 -2.42
C TYR A 18 -8.80 2.66 -1.71
N VAL A 19 -9.60 3.52 -2.32
CA VAL A 19 -9.98 4.81 -1.75
C VAL A 19 -11.40 4.70 -1.21
N LEU A 20 -11.57 4.88 0.10
CA LEU A 20 -12.86 4.85 0.78
C LEU A 20 -13.06 6.17 1.53
N ASN A 21 -14.08 6.96 1.16
CA ASN A 21 -14.36 8.27 1.75
C ASN A 21 -13.13 9.21 1.78
N GLY A 22 -12.33 9.20 0.72
CA GLY A 22 -11.10 9.99 0.61
C GLY A 22 -9.88 9.42 1.37
N ILE A 23 -10.03 8.28 2.04
CA ILE A 23 -8.93 7.59 2.74
C ILE A 23 -8.37 6.51 1.83
N THR A 24 -7.07 6.59 1.53
CA THR A 24 -6.36 5.57 0.77
C THR A 24 -5.91 4.42 1.66
N TYR A 25 -6.35 3.21 1.31
CA TYR A 25 -5.91 1.95 1.88
C TYR A 25 -4.91 1.29 0.93
N VAL A 26 -3.70 1.04 1.42
CA VAL A 26 -2.57 0.51 0.64
C VAL A 26 -2.34 -0.97 0.93
N PRO A 27 -1.73 -1.74 0.01
CA PRO A 27 -1.42 -3.14 0.24
C PRO A 27 -0.57 -3.37 1.50
N HIS A 28 -0.91 -4.39 2.28
CA HIS A 28 -0.09 -4.81 3.41
C HIS A 28 1.22 -5.44 2.92
N TYR A 29 2.35 -4.92 3.39
CA TYR A 29 3.69 -5.25 2.87
C TYR A 29 4.00 -6.75 2.82
N THR A 30 3.62 -7.53 3.84
CA THR A 30 3.94 -8.97 3.93
C THR A 30 2.75 -9.91 3.71
N LYS A 31 1.52 -9.40 3.60
CA LYS A 31 0.30 -10.23 3.58
C LYS A 31 -0.54 -9.88 2.34
N PRO A 32 -0.37 -10.62 1.23
CA PRO A 32 -1.11 -10.35 0.00
C PRO A 32 -2.63 -10.39 0.22
N GLY A 33 -3.35 -9.50 -0.46
CA GLY A 33 -4.81 -9.41 -0.37
C GLY A 33 -5.35 -8.68 0.87
N LEU A 34 -4.48 -8.26 1.79
CA LEU A 34 -4.82 -7.35 2.89
C LEU A 34 -4.39 -5.92 2.57
N PHE A 35 -5.17 -4.98 3.09
CA PHE A 35 -4.99 -3.55 2.92
C PHE A 35 -5.00 -2.85 4.27
N VAL A 36 -4.22 -1.78 4.39
CA VAL A 36 -4.03 -1.02 5.63
C VAL A 36 -4.26 0.46 5.40
N GLY A 37 -4.87 1.11 6.37
CA GLY A 37 -5.11 2.55 6.37
C GLY A 37 -4.00 3.34 7.08
N PRO A 38 -4.08 4.68 7.06
CA PRO A 38 -3.16 5.56 7.76
C PRO A 38 -3.04 5.22 9.25
N GLY A 39 -1.82 5.25 9.79
CA GLY A 39 -1.55 4.95 11.20
C GLY A 39 -1.31 3.47 11.52
N PHE A 40 -1.43 2.56 10.54
CA PHE A 40 -1.10 1.14 10.74
C PHE A 40 0.35 0.94 11.22
N GLY A 41 0.54 0.06 12.21
CA GLY A 41 1.84 -0.26 12.82
C GLY A 41 2.30 0.74 13.89
N ARG A 42 1.58 1.85 14.08
CA ARG A 42 1.87 2.87 15.12
C ARG A 42 0.68 3.15 16.01
N GLN A 43 -0.45 3.49 15.41
CA GLN A 43 -1.68 3.87 16.10
C GLN A 43 -2.67 2.72 16.20
N HIS A 44 -2.69 1.83 15.19
CA HIS A 44 -3.53 0.64 15.16
C HIS A 44 -2.89 -0.46 14.32
N HIS A 45 -3.49 -1.64 14.33
CA HIS A 45 -3.06 -2.80 13.54
C HIS A 45 -4.21 -3.39 12.71
N ASN A 46 -5.18 -2.55 12.34
CA ASN A 46 -6.35 -2.98 11.59
C ASN A 46 -5.97 -3.30 10.14
N VAL A 47 -6.49 -4.41 9.63
CA VAL A 47 -6.31 -4.88 8.26
C VAL A 47 -7.66 -5.11 7.61
N HIS A 48 -7.75 -4.89 6.31
CA HIS A 48 -8.99 -5.00 5.56
C HIS A 48 -8.80 -5.87 4.32
N LEU A 49 -9.79 -6.72 4.03
CA LEU A 49 -9.83 -7.48 2.78
C LEU A 49 -10.30 -6.57 1.64
N THR A 50 -9.88 -6.90 0.42
CA THR A 50 -10.43 -6.29 -0.81
C THR A 50 -11.96 -6.33 -0.82
N SER A 51 -12.55 -7.48 -0.55
CA SER A 51 -14.01 -7.67 -0.58
C SER A 51 -14.73 -6.74 0.41
N THR A 52 -14.16 -6.57 1.61
CA THR A 52 -14.70 -5.67 2.63
C THR A 52 -14.64 -4.22 2.16
N LEU A 53 -13.51 -3.74 1.64
CA LEU A 53 -13.39 -2.36 1.17
C LEU A 53 -14.34 -2.07 0.00
N MET A 54 -14.43 -3.00 -0.96
CA MET A 54 -15.36 -2.89 -2.09
C MET A 54 -16.83 -2.87 -1.63
N ALA A 55 -17.20 -3.72 -0.67
CA ALA A 55 -18.55 -3.75 -0.12
C ALA A 55 -18.92 -2.44 0.61
N LEU A 56 -17.93 -1.72 1.13
CA LEU A 56 -18.08 -0.40 1.75
C LEU A 56 -18.11 0.75 0.73
N GLY A 57 -17.98 0.46 -0.57
CA GLY A 57 -18.00 1.45 -1.64
C GLY A 57 -16.64 2.07 -1.95
N ALA A 58 -15.53 1.41 -1.60
CA ALA A 58 -14.21 1.88 -1.97
C ALA A 58 -13.98 1.78 -3.49
N THR A 59 -13.27 2.73 -4.07
CA THR A 59 -12.82 2.71 -5.47
C THR A 59 -11.42 2.13 -5.59
N ALA A 60 -11.19 1.26 -6.57
CA ALA A 60 -9.86 0.74 -6.86
C ALA A 60 -9.09 1.73 -7.75
N GLU A 61 -7.86 2.06 -7.36
CA GLU A 61 -6.97 2.94 -8.12
C GLU A 61 -5.57 2.32 -8.24
N MET A 62 -4.78 2.77 -9.22
CA MET A 62 -3.37 2.41 -9.36
C MET A 62 -2.52 3.61 -8.95
N GLN A 63 -1.80 3.51 -7.83
CA GLN A 63 -1.02 4.63 -7.29
C GLN A 63 0.42 4.19 -6.94
N PRO A 64 1.42 5.04 -7.21
CA PRO A 64 2.77 4.80 -6.70
C PRO A 64 2.78 4.99 -5.18
N LEU A 65 3.15 3.94 -4.43
CA LEU A 65 3.21 4.03 -2.97
C LEU A 65 4.33 4.94 -2.45
N TRP A 66 5.37 5.12 -3.27
CA TRP A 66 6.57 5.90 -2.95
C TRP A 66 6.81 6.93 -4.06
N PRO A 67 5.98 7.99 -4.15
CA PRO A 67 6.17 9.04 -5.15
C PRO A 67 7.54 9.71 -4.94
N ARG A 68 8.34 9.79 -6.01
CA ARG A 68 9.65 10.43 -5.99
C ARG A 68 9.57 11.78 -6.71
N PRO A 69 10.27 12.83 -6.22
CA PRO A 69 10.39 14.07 -6.97
C PRO A 69 11.00 13.78 -8.35
N GLY A 70 10.30 14.17 -9.42
CA GLY A 70 10.80 14.08 -10.80
C GLY A 70 10.35 12.88 -11.63
N VAL A 71 9.62 11.92 -11.06
CA VAL A 71 8.95 10.87 -11.86
C VAL A 71 7.62 11.43 -12.38
N ARG A 72 7.60 11.89 -13.63
CA ARG A 72 6.35 12.15 -14.35
C ARG A 72 5.80 10.80 -14.83
N LEU A 73 4.59 10.47 -14.39
CA LEU A 73 3.79 9.37 -14.92
C LEU A 73 3.22 9.73 -16.30
#